data_AF-A0A958DRS8-F1
#
_entry.id   AF-A0A958DRS8-F1
#
_cell.length_a   1.000
_cell.length_b   1.000
_cell.length_c   1.000
_cell.angle_alpha   90.00
_cell.angle_beta   90.00
_cell.angle_gamma   90.00
#
_symmetry.space_group_name_H-M   'P 1'
#
loop_
_entity.id
_entity.type
_entity.pdbx_description
1 polymer ?
#
loop_
_entity_poly.entity_id
_entity_poly.type
_entity_poly.pdbx_seq_one_letter_code
_entity_poly.pdbx_strand_id
1 'polypeptide(L)'
;MRKYWIIGLIALLGGTVMAQKKPLTLDEIFASDQFEGKTVADVQWLPDGKAFTFTRVNNATGEVDVYRHTVSSGKEELVLDGASLQLDGQKVAMSAYQTTGMQNTLLITGTTKQIWRHSYTAPYYLYDI
;
A
#
# COMPACT_ATOMS: atom_id res chain seq x y z
N MET A 1 1.27 44.73 -47.93
CA MET A 1 0.05 44.79 -47.10
C MET A 1 -0.59 43.42 -46.79
N ARG A 2 -0.28 42.35 -47.54
CA ARG A 2 -0.94 41.03 -47.45
C ARG A 2 -0.42 40.06 -46.34
N LYS A 3 0.67 40.40 -45.64
CA LYS A 3 1.30 39.55 -44.60
C LYS A 3 0.77 39.76 -43.17
N TYR A 4 0.15 40.92 -42.89
CA TYR A 4 -0.37 41.22 -41.54
C TYR A 4 -1.72 40.58 -41.24
N TRP A 5 -2.42 40.10 -42.28
CA TRP A 5 -3.70 39.40 -42.14
C TRP A 5 -3.55 38.02 -41.50
N ILE A 6 -2.40 37.35 -41.69
CA ILE A 6 -2.14 36.02 -41.11
C ILE A 6 -1.93 36.11 -39.59
N ILE A 7 -1.28 37.19 -39.12
CA ILE A 7 -1.05 37.42 -37.68
C ILE A 7 -2.37 37.75 -36.97
N GLY A 8 -3.25 38.53 -37.62
CA GLY A 8 -4.61 38.79 -37.12
C GLY A 8 -5.48 37.53 -37.05
N LEU A 9 -5.33 36.61 -38.01
CA LEU A 9 -6.08 35.34 -38.03
C LEU A 9 -5.66 34.39 -36.90
N ILE A 10 -4.36 34.34 -36.56
CA ILE A 10 -3.83 33.52 -35.46
C ILE A 10 -4.25 34.08 -34.09
N ALA A 11 -4.30 35.41 -33.94
CA ALA A 11 -4.79 36.05 -32.72
C ALA A 11 -6.30 35.82 -32.49
N LEU A 12 -7.09 35.68 -33.57
CA LEU A 12 -8.52 35.35 -33.48
C LEU A 12 -8.79 33.87 -33.15
N LEU A 13 -7.86 32.97 -33.47
CA LEU A 13 -7.92 31.54 -33.13
C LEU A 13 -7.51 31.25 -31.68
N GLY A 14 -6.98 32.23 -30.94
CA GLY A 14 -6.68 32.16 -29.50
C GLY A 14 -7.91 32.28 -28.60
N GLY A 15 -9.12 32.04 -29.12
CA GLY A 15 -10.37 32.05 -28.37
C GLY A 15 -10.37 31.02 -27.24
N THR A 16 -10.30 31.51 -26.01
CA THR A 16 -10.60 30.83 -24.74
C THR A 16 -10.27 29.33 -24.73
N VAL A 17 -9.00 28.99 -24.50
CA VAL A 17 -8.69 27.70 -23.86
C VAL A 17 -9.22 27.79 -22.43
N MET A 18 -10.51 27.52 -22.26
CA MET A 18 -11.09 27.24 -20.96
C MET A 18 -10.40 25.97 -20.49
N ALA A 19 -9.47 26.08 -19.55
CA ALA A 19 -8.95 24.92 -18.84
C ALA A 19 -10.14 24.10 -18.37
N GLN A 20 -10.28 22.87 -18.86
CA GLN A 20 -11.37 21.99 -18.47
C GLN A 20 -11.21 21.68 -16.99
N LYS A 21 -12.00 22.36 -16.15
CA LYS A 21 -12.18 21.96 -14.75
C LYS A 21 -13.04 20.69 -14.78
N LYS A 22 -12.40 19.52 -14.80
CA LYS A 22 -13.10 18.26 -14.56
C LYS A 22 -13.77 18.37 -13.19
N PRO A 23 -15.11 18.27 -13.10
CA PRO A 23 -15.77 18.33 -11.81
C PRO A 23 -15.41 17.08 -11.02
N LEU A 24 -15.05 17.26 -9.74
CA LEU A 24 -14.83 16.15 -8.82
C LEU A 24 -16.16 15.40 -8.62
N THR A 25 -16.20 14.12 -8.97
CA THR A 25 -17.43 13.31 -8.85
C THR A 25 -17.41 12.43 -7.60
N LEU A 26 -18.59 11.96 -7.17
CA LEU A 26 -18.68 10.97 -6.09
C LEU A 26 -17.96 9.66 -6.47
N ASP A 27 -18.02 9.25 -7.73
CA ASP A 27 -17.33 8.05 -8.22
C ASP A 27 -15.81 8.18 -8.10
N GLU A 28 -15.25 9.36 -8.39
CA GLU A 28 -13.81 9.60 -8.19
C GLU A 28 -13.42 9.57 -6.70
N ILE A 29 -14.29 10.04 -5.80
CA ILE A 29 -14.02 10.05 -4.36
C ILE A 29 -14.17 8.68 -3.72
N PHE A 30 -15.21 7.92 -4.09
CA PHE A 30 -15.65 6.74 -3.35
C PHE A 30 -15.52 5.41 -4.13
N ALA A 31 -15.46 5.47 -5.46
CA ALA A 31 -15.38 4.28 -6.31
C ALA A 31 -14.03 4.16 -7.06
N SER A 32 -13.08 5.03 -6.77
CA SER A 32 -11.73 5.01 -7.37
C SER A 32 -10.64 5.14 -6.32
N ASP A 33 -9.46 4.62 -6.63
CA ASP A 33 -8.21 4.76 -5.86
C ASP A 33 -7.40 6.00 -6.28
N GLN A 34 -7.97 6.88 -7.12
CA GLN A 34 -7.26 8.02 -7.71
C GLN A 34 -6.62 8.96 -6.67
N PHE A 35 -7.23 9.05 -5.49
CA PHE A 35 -6.78 9.90 -4.39
C PHE A 35 -6.13 9.10 -3.26
N GLU A 36 -5.93 7.80 -3.44
CA GLU A 36 -5.25 6.95 -2.47
C GLU A 36 -3.73 7.10 -2.63
N GLY A 37 -3.07 7.58 -1.58
CA GLY A 37 -1.62 7.65 -1.54
C GLY A 37 -1.02 6.25 -1.43
N LYS A 38 0.09 6.00 -2.13
CA LYS A 38 0.85 4.76 -1.91
C LYS A 38 1.38 4.76 -0.47
N THR A 39 0.95 3.77 0.30
CA THR A 39 1.39 3.57 1.68
C THR A 39 2.22 2.30 1.81
N VAL A 40 2.98 2.23 2.91
CA VAL A 40 3.61 1.00 3.38
C VAL A 40 2.95 0.66 4.69
N ALA A 41 2.41 -0.55 4.79
CA ALA A 41 1.70 -1.02 5.97
C ALA A 41 2.63 -1.79 6.93
N ASP A 42 2.24 -1.83 8.21
CA ASP A 42 2.89 -2.61 9.28
C ASP A 42 4.42 -2.48 9.34
N VAL A 43 4.93 -1.26 9.24
CA VAL A 43 6.36 -1.00 9.33
C VAL A 43 6.85 -1.26 10.75
N GLN A 44 7.79 -2.19 10.89
CA GLN A 44 8.46 -2.54 12.15
C GLN A 44 9.98 -2.38 11.98
N TRP A 45 10.58 -1.48 12.75
CA TRP A 45 12.02 -1.25 12.70
C TRP A 45 12.78 -2.35 13.45
N LEU A 46 13.88 -2.82 12.87
CA LEU A 46 14.81 -3.66 13.62
C LEU A 46 15.51 -2.83 14.71
N PRO A 47 15.89 -3.43 15.86
CA PRO A 47 16.50 -2.71 16.96
C PRO A 47 17.78 -1.93 16.61
N ASP A 48 18.52 -2.37 15.59
CA ASP A 48 19.75 -1.71 15.12
C ASP A 48 19.50 -0.57 14.12
N GLY A 49 18.25 -0.36 13.71
CA GLY A 49 17.84 0.67 12.75
C GLY A 49 18.35 0.46 11.31
N LYS A 50 19.00 -0.67 11.00
CA LYS A 50 19.60 -0.90 9.67
C LYS A 50 18.60 -1.45 8.65
N ALA A 51 17.49 -1.98 9.14
CA ALA A 51 16.41 -2.50 8.32
C ALA A 51 15.06 -2.30 9.02
N PHE A 52 14.00 -2.40 8.24
CA PHE A 52 12.64 -2.54 8.75
C PHE A 52 11.93 -3.64 7.98
N THR A 53 10.95 -4.27 8.62
CA THR A 53 10.01 -5.16 7.96
C THR A 53 8.70 -4.43 7.69
N PHE A 54 7.96 -4.87 6.69
CA PHE A 54 6.69 -4.28 6.30
C PHE A 54 5.80 -5.30 5.60
N THR A 55 4.51 -5.00 5.46
CA THR A 55 3.57 -5.84 4.72
C THR A 55 3.28 -5.31 3.33
N ARG A 56 3.05 -6.23 2.39
CA ARG A 56 2.59 -5.92 1.04
C ARG A 56 1.60 -6.98 0.59
N VAL A 57 0.49 -6.55 -0.01
CA VAL A 57 -0.45 -7.46 -0.65
C VAL A 57 0.20 -8.03 -1.91
N ASN A 58 0.23 -9.34 -2.00
CA ASN A 58 0.70 -10.06 -3.18
C ASN A 58 -0.42 -10.06 -4.22
N ASN A 59 -0.21 -9.37 -5.34
CA ASN A 59 -1.23 -9.25 -6.40
C ASN A 59 -1.62 -10.57 -7.06
N ALA A 60 -0.79 -11.62 -6.97
CA ALA A 60 -1.09 -12.91 -7.56
C ALA A 60 -1.97 -13.78 -6.65
N THR A 61 -1.74 -13.73 -5.34
CA THR A 61 -2.45 -14.58 -4.36
C THR A 61 -3.56 -13.84 -3.62
N GLY A 62 -3.51 -12.50 -3.58
CA GLY A 62 -4.36 -11.66 -2.74
C GLY A 62 -3.98 -11.68 -1.25
N GLU A 63 -2.94 -12.42 -0.88
CA GLU A 63 -2.49 -12.57 0.51
C GLU A 63 -1.50 -11.49 0.93
N VAL A 64 -1.37 -11.28 2.22
CA VAL A 64 -0.40 -10.34 2.79
C VAL A 64 0.92 -11.05 3.03
N ASP A 65 1.99 -10.56 2.40
CA ASP A 65 3.36 -11.04 2.60
C ASP A 65 4.12 -10.11 3.56
N VAL A 66 5.13 -10.63 4.26
CA VAL A 66 6.08 -9.83 5.03
C VAL A 66 7.41 -9.74 4.27
N TYR A 67 7.89 -8.51 4.09
CA TYR A 67 9.18 -8.22 3.48
C TYR A 67 10.11 -7.54 4.48
N ARG A 68 11.41 -7.68 4.26
CA ARG A 68 12.47 -6.92 4.93
C ARG A 68 13.11 -5.96 3.94
N HIS A 69 13.23 -4.70 4.32
CA HIS A 69 13.95 -3.68 3.58
C HIS A 69 15.26 -3.32 4.30
N THR A 70 16.39 -3.49 3.63
CA THR A 70 17.71 -3.06 4.14
C THR A 70 17.99 -1.62 3.73
N VAL A 71 18.11 -0.71 4.70
CA VAL A 71 18.20 0.74 4.45
C VAL A 71 19.43 1.11 3.62
N SER A 72 20.58 0.50 3.91
CA SER A 72 21.84 0.86 3.25
C SER A 72 21.92 0.45 1.77
N SER A 73 21.24 -0.63 1.39
CA SER A 73 21.29 -1.17 0.01
C SER A 73 20.00 -0.94 -0.77
N GLY A 74 18.90 -0.60 -0.10
CA GLY A 74 17.56 -0.57 -0.68
C GLY A 74 17.01 -1.96 -1.04
N LYS A 75 17.69 -3.05 -0.64
CA LYS A 75 17.28 -4.41 -1.00
C LYS A 75 16.05 -4.82 -0.20
N GLU A 76 15.05 -5.34 -0.91
CA GLU A 76 13.88 -6.01 -0.33
C GLU A 76 14.03 -7.52 -0.42
N GLU A 77 13.66 -8.23 0.65
CA GLU A 77 13.71 -9.68 0.74
C GLU A 77 12.39 -10.19 1.34
N LEU A 78 11.84 -11.28 0.79
CA LEU A 78 10.67 -11.93 1.35
C LEU A 78 11.05 -12.63 2.66
N VAL A 79 10.31 -12.33 3.73
CA VAL A 79 10.47 -12.94 5.06
C VAL A 79 9.40 -14.01 5.27
N LEU A 80 8.16 -13.73 4.85
CA LEU A 80 7.02 -14.63 4.99
C LEU A 80 6.11 -14.51 3.78
N ASP A 81 5.86 -15.64 3.12
CA ASP A 81 4.80 -15.80 2.12
C ASP A 81 3.46 -16.03 2.82
N GLY A 82 2.53 -15.07 2.70
CA GLY A 82 1.21 -15.16 3.32
C GLY A 82 0.38 -16.34 2.81
N ALA A 83 0.59 -16.76 1.55
CA ALA A 83 -0.13 -17.90 0.99
C ALA A 83 0.31 -19.24 1.59
N SER A 84 1.50 -19.29 2.20
CA SER A 84 2.02 -20.46 2.90
C SER A 84 1.50 -20.62 4.33
N LEU A 85 0.84 -19.60 4.88
CA LEU A 85 0.36 -19.61 6.26
C LEU A 85 -0.78 -20.61 6.44
N GLN A 86 -0.47 -21.70 7.15
CA GLN A 86 -1.41 -22.75 7.49
C GLN A 86 -1.19 -23.24 8.92
N LEU A 87 -2.27 -23.56 9.61
CA LEU A 87 -2.27 -24.22 10.92
C LEU A 87 -3.27 -25.37 10.87
N ASP A 88 -2.81 -26.58 11.21
CA ASP A 88 -3.63 -27.80 11.19
C ASP A 88 -4.37 -28.04 9.86
N GLY A 89 -3.71 -27.69 8.74
CA GLY A 89 -4.28 -27.81 7.39
C GLY A 89 -5.32 -26.74 7.03
N GLN A 90 -5.56 -25.78 7.91
CA GLN A 90 -6.40 -24.61 7.64
C GLN A 90 -5.54 -23.39 7.32
N LYS A 91 -5.94 -22.66 6.29
CA LYS A 91 -5.28 -21.40 5.90
C LYS A 91 -5.46 -20.35 6.99
N VAL A 92 -4.38 -19.63 7.31
CA VAL A 92 -4.39 -18.50 8.24
C VAL A 92 -4.32 -17.21 7.42
N ALA A 93 -5.43 -16.45 7.41
CA ALA A 93 -5.47 -15.14 6.78
C ALA A 93 -4.84 -14.10 7.71
N MET A 94 -3.67 -13.58 7.33
CA MET A 94 -2.98 -12.55 8.09
C MET A 94 -3.53 -11.16 7.78
N SER A 95 -3.83 -10.39 8.81
CA SER A 95 -4.21 -8.98 8.71
C SER A 95 -3.09 -8.01 9.13
N ALA A 96 -2.22 -8.44 10.04
CA ALA A 96 -1.07 -7.68 10.54
C ALA A 96 -0.06 -8.65 11.18
N TYR A 97 1.12 -8.14 11.50
CA TYR A 97 2.12 -8.89 12.26
C TYR A 97 2.87 -7.98 13.24
N GLN A 98 3.55 -8.60 14.21
CA GLN A 98 4.53 -7.94 15.07
C GLN A 98 5.78 -8.79 15.20
N THR A 99 6.94 -8.14 15.24
CA THR A 99 8.20 -8.81 15.56
C THR A 99 8.34 -8.92 17.08
N THR A 100 8.75 -10.08 17.59
CA THR A 100 8.88 -10.29 19.04
C THR A 100 10.20 -9.75 19.64
N GLY A 101 10.99 -9.00 18.86
CA GLY A 101 12.29 -8.45 19.27
C GLY A 101 13.42 -9.50 19.34
N MET A 102 13.09 -10.74 19.70
CA MET A 102 13.90 -11.93 19.46
C MET A 102 13.71 -12.31 17.98
N GLN A 103 14.78 -12.22 17.19
CA GLN A 103 14.74 -12.11 15.72
C GLN A 103 14.22 -13.35 14.97
N ASN A 104 13.60 -14.31 15.64
CA ASN A 104 13.20 -15.59 15.08
C ASN A 104 11.71 -15.91 15.15
N THR A 105 10.87 -15.03 15.70
CA THR A 105 9.43 -15.30 15.77
C THR A 105 8.61 -14.05 15.47
N LEU A 106 7.58 -14.24 14.64
CA LEU A 106 6.55 -13.26 14.32
C LEU A 106 5.25 -13.61 15.05
N LEU A 107 4.60 -12.60 15.64
CA LEU A 107 3.22 -12.70 16.11
C LEU A 107 2.30 -12.31 14.94
N ILE A 108 1.59 -13.28 14.39
CA ILE A 108 0.67 -13.11 13.27
C ILE A 108 -0.73 -12.82 13.81
N THR A 109 -1.32 -11.71 13.37
CA THR A 109 -2.71 -11.35 13.66
C THR A 109 -3.59 -11.90 12.55
N GLY A 110 -4.56 -12.74 12.89
CA GLY A 110 -5.53 -13.27 11.93
C GLY A 110 -6.62 -12.28 11.55
N THR A 111 -7.76 -12.77 11.06
CA THR A 111 -8.91 -11.92 10.71
C THR A 111 -9.41 -11.11 11.91
N THR A 112 -9.49 -9.79 11.74
CA THR A 112 -9.93 -8.88 12.79
C THR A 112 -11.45 -8.71 12.81
N LYS A 113 -12.02 -8.61 14.01
CA LYS A 113 -13.38 -8.16 14.24
C LYS A 113 -13.34 -6.84 15.00
N GLN A 114 -13.68 -5.76 14.32
CA GLN A 114 -13.66 -4.41 14.88
C GLN A 114 -14.73 -4.25 15.98
N ILE A 115 -14.38 -3.55 17.05
CA ILE A 115 -15.27 -3.17 18.15
C ILE A 115 -15.46 -1.65 18.15
N TRP A 116 -14.35 -0.91 18.10
CA TRP A 116 -14.32 0.56 18.05
C TRP A 116 -13.28 1.04 17.03
N ARG A 117 -12.97 2.34 17.00
CA ARG A 117 -12.00 2.91 16.05
C ARG A 117 -10.64 2.21 16.07
N HIS A 118 -10.14 1.85 17.26
CA HIS A 118 -8.82 1.22 17.44
C HIS A 118 -8.87 -0.09 18.22
N SER A 119 -10.07 -0.54 18.62
CA SER A 119 -10.26 -1.77 19.38
C SER A 119 -10.81 -2.85 18.49
N TYR A 120 -10.21 -4.04 18.54
CA TYR A 120 -10.62 -5.21 17.77
C TYR A 120 -10.27 -6.49 18.53
N THR A 121 -10.87 -7.60 18.12
CA THR A 121 -10.44 -8.96 18.50
C THR A 121 -9.94 -9.70 17.26
N ALA A 122 -9.00 -10.62 17.44
CA ALA A 122 -8.47 -11.47 16.39
C ALA A 122 -7.90 -12.76 17.02
N PRO A 123 -7.84 -13.87 16.28
CA PRO A 123 -6.96 -14.98 16.63
C PRO A 123 -5.50 -14.57 16.38
N TYR A 124 -4.59 -15.08 17.21
CA TYR A 124 -3.16 -14.80 17.12
C TYR A 124 -2.37 -16.10 17.02
N TYR A 125 -1.31 -16.06 16.22
CA TYR A 125 -0.46 -17.21 15.94
C TYR A 125 1.01 -16.82 16.09
N LEU A 126 1.84 -17.75 16.54
CA LEU A 126 3.29 -17.59 16.50
C LEU A 126 3.84 -18.30 15.27
N TYR A 127 4.70 -17.62 14.53
CA TYR A 127 5.35 -18.14 13.34
C TYR A 127 6.87 -17.99 13.48
N ASP A 128 7.59 -19.10 13.34
CA ASP A 128 9.05 -19.12 13.42
C ASP A 128 9.69 -18.88 12.04
N ILE A 129 10.64 -17.93 11.98
CA ILE A 129 11.40 -17.51 10.79
C ILE A 129 12.85 -18.01 10.82
#